data_AF-A0AAE1DPB8-F1
#
_entry.id   AF-A0AAE1DPB8-F1
#
_cell.length_a   1.000
_cell.length_b   1.000
_cell.length_c   1.000
_cell.angle_alpha   90.00
_cell.angle_beta   90.00
_cell.angle_gamma   90.00
#
_symmetry.space_group_name_H-M   'P 1'
#
loop_
_entity.id
_entity.type
_entity.pdbx_description
1 polymer ?
#
loop_
_entity_poly.entity_id
_entity_poly.type
_entity_poly.pdbx_seq_one_letter_code
_entity_poly.pdbx_strand_id
1 'polypeptide(L)'
;MPETHNYDPNTLPDLLPLYYKRLFPYGPYYKWMNYGGVPKHYFTNREFSFTLKDDVYIRYQSLLRSTRFWRKSSSEKSVPYKIDIGSCIFSQTKRS
;
A
#
# COMPACT_ATOMS: atom_id res chain seq x y z
N MET A 1 24.39 27.10 -1.24
CA MET A 1 23.57 25.99 -1.77
C MET A 1 23.35 25.03 -0.61
N PRO A 2 22.11 24.74 -0.17
CA PRO A 2 21.91 23.71 0.83
C PRO A 2 22.34 22.37 0.22
N GLU A 3 23.05 21.56 0.99
CA GLU A 3 23.57 20.28 0.52
C GLU A 3 22.43 19.40 0.01
N THR A 4 22.59 18.85 -1.19
CA THR A 4 21.71 17.81 -1.69
C THR A 4 21.92 16.60 -0.78
N HIS A 5 21.01 16.40 0.18
CA HIS A 5 21.00 15.20 1.01
C HIS A 5 21.01 13.98 0.07
N ASN A 6 22.16 13.33 -0.02
CA ASN A 6 22.32 12.14 -0.83
C ASN A 6 21.41 11.08 -0.21
N TYR A 7 20.43 10.63 -0.99
CA TYR A 7 19.53 9.57 -0.58
C TYR A 7 20.32 8.27 -0.40
N ASP A 8 20.36 7.74 0.83
CA ASP A 8 20.96 6.44 1.13
C ASP A 8 19.87 5.38 1.31
N PRO A 9 19.72 4.41 0.38
CA PRO A 9 18.70 3.37 0.47
C PRO A 9 18.89 2.45 1.69
N ASN A 10 20.09 2.40 2.29
CA ASN A 10 20.33 1.59 3.49
C ASN A 10 19.60 2.13 4.73
N THR A 11 19.16 3.39 4.70
CA THR A 11 18.37 4.02 5.78
C THR A 11 16.87 3.73 5.68
N LEU A 12 16.39 3.20 4.56
CA LEU A 12 14.98 2.86 4.34
C LEU A 12 14.36 1.94 5.40
N PRO A 13 15.03 0.86 5.88
CA PRO A 13 14.45 -0.02 6.89
C PRO A 13 14.04 0.72 8.18
N ASP A 14 14.75 1.79 8.54
CA ASP A 14 14.50 2.57 9.74
C ASP A 14 13.50 3.71 9.49
N LEU A 15 13.55 4.32 8.29
CA LEU A 15 12.70 5.45 7.93
C LEU A 15 11.28 5.02 7.49
N LEU A 16 11.14 3.91 6.76
CA LEU A 16 9.86 3.45 6.25
C LEU A 16 8.83 3.16 7.36
N PRO A 17 9.16 2.47 8.47
CA PRO A 17 8.23 2.28 9.58
C PRO A 17 7.75 3.62 10.16
N LEU A 18 8.65 4.60 10.30
CA LEU A 18 8.30 5.93 10.82
C LEU A 18 7.37 6.68 9.86
N TYR A 19 7.68 6.63 8.56
CA TYR A 19 6.87 7.23 7.50
C TYR A 19 5.46 6.64 7.51
N TYR A 20 5.32 5.31 7.44
CA TYR A 20 4.01 4.67 7.47
C TYR A 20 3.30 4.83 8.82
N LYS A 21 3.99 5.02 9.93
CA LYS A 21 3.35 5.23 11.23
C LYS A 21 2.80 6.64 11.39
N ARG A 22 3.49 7.67 10.89
CA ARG A 22 3.19 9.08 11.23
C ARG A 22 2.82 9.96 10.04
N LEU A 23 3.39 9.69 8.86
CA LEU A 23 3.29 10.60 7.71
C LEU A 23 2.38 10.09 6.60
N PHE A 24 2.24 8.77 6.44
CA PHE A 24 1.43 8.22 5.36
C PHE A 24 -0.05 8.64 5.50
N PRO A 25 -0.64 9.28 4.48
CA PRO A 25 -1.96 9.89 4.58
C PRO A 25 -3.07 8.84 4.39
N TYR A 26 -3.24 7.92 5.35
CA TYR A 26 -4.21 6.81 5.24
C TYR A 26 -5.65 7.28 4.95
N GLY A 27 -6.08 8.41 5.54
CA GLY A 27 -7.42 8.96 5.35
C GLY A 27 -7.65 9.43 3.90
N PRO A 28 -6.87 10.41 3.41
CA PRO A 28 -6.94 10.85 2.01
C PRO A 28 -6.70 9.71 1.01
N TYR A 29 -5.74 8.82 1.29
CA TYR A 29 -5.45 7.67 0.44
C TYR A 29 -6.67 6.76 0.31
N TYR A 30 -7.31 6.39 1.43
CA TYR A 30 -8.54 5.59 1.39
C TYR A 30 -9.67 6.31 0.64
N LYS A 31 -9.86 7.63 0.87
CA LYS A 31 -10.89 8.42 0.20
C LYS A 31 -10.68 8.47 -1.32
N TRP A 32 -9.43 8.65 -1.76
CA TRP A 32 -9.05 8.62 -3.18
C TRP A 32 -9.38 7.26 -3.80
N MET A 33 -8.97 6.18 -3.14
CA MET A 33 -9.16 4.82 -3.66
C MET A 33 -10.61 4.34 -3.63
N ASN A 34 -11.44 4.93 -2.77
CA ASN A 34 -12.87 4.64 -2.67
C ASN A 34 -13.75 5.55 -3.55
N TYR A 35 -13.14 6.46 -4.34
CA TYR A 35 -13.83 7.38 -5.26
C TYR A 35 -15.08 8.06 -4.67
N GLY A 36 -15.03 8.50 -3.42
CA GLY A 36 -16.17 9.17 -2.77
C GLY A 36 -17.36 8.26 -2.42
N GLY A 37 -17.20 6.93 -2.43
CA GLY A 37 -18.24 5.98 -1.98
C GLY A 37 -19.18 5.47 -3.07
N VAL A 38 -18.90 5.75 -4.34
CA VAL A 38 -19.62 5.20 -5.49
C VAL A 38 -19.01 3.85 -5.91
N PRO A 39 -19.77 2.96 -6.56
CA PRO A 39 -20.26 1.66 -6.07
C PRO A 39 -19.35 0.83 -5.12
N LYS A 40 -20.00 0.04 -4.24
CA LYS A 40 -19.46 -0.78 -3.13
C LYS A 40 -18.29 -1.74 -3.42
N HIS A 41 -17.88 -1.94 -4.67
CA HIS A 41 -16.94 -2.98 -5.08
C HIS A 41 -15.60 -2.46 -5.64
N TYR A 42 -15.45 -1.17 -5.91
CA TYR A 42 -14.23 -0.64 -6.54
C TYR A 42 -12.99 -0.75 -5.65
N PHE A 43 -13.14 -0.46 -4.36
CA PHE A 43 -12.03 -0.58 -3.42
C PHE A 43 -11.70 -2.04 -3.13
N THR A 44 -12.70 -2.90 -2.99
CA THR A 44 -12.49 -4.33 -2.67
C THR A 44 -11.91 -5.09 -3.84
N ASN A 45 -12.21 -4.70 -5.08
CA ASN A 45 -11.75 -5.39 -6.27
C ASN A 45 -10.42 -4.85 -6.79
N ARG A 46 -9.84 -3.87 -6.08
CA ARG A 46 -8.56 -3.32 -6.48
C ARG A 46 -7.43 -4.21 -6.03
N GLU A 47 -6.50 -4.37 -6.95
CA GLU A 47 -5.27 -5.11 -6.73
C GLU A 47 -4.16 -4.20 -6.20
N PHE A 48 -3.45 -4.68 -5.19
CA PHE A 48 -2.27 -4.03 -4.65
C PHE A 48 -1.10 -5.01 -4.71
N SER A 49 0.06 -4.52 -5.16
CA SER A 49 1.30 -5.27 -5.06
C SER A 49 2.27 -4.52 -4.16
N PHE A 50 2.94 -5.25 -3.28
CA PHE A 50 3.96 -4.75 -2.40
C PHE A 50 5.29 -5.37 -2.76
N THR A 51 6.29 -4.53 -2.94
CA THR A 51 7.68 -4.99 -3.02
C THR A 51 8.29 -4.86 -1.63
N LEU A 52 8.71 -5.98 -1.05
CA LEU A 52 9.41 -6.02 0.23
C LEU A 52 10.93 -5.88 0.02
N LYS A 53 11.68 -6.02 1.12
CA LYS A 53 13.13 -6.17 1.08
C LYS A 53 13.51 -7.38 0.21
N ASP A 54 14.65 -7.31 -0.45
CA ASP A 54 15.18 -8.35 -1.35
C ASP A 54 14.34 -8.58 -2.62
N ASP A 55 13.63 -7.53 -3.07
CA ASP A 55 12.78 -7.55 -4.27
C ASP A 55 11.70 -8.66 -4.27
N VAL A 56 11.26 -9.06 -3.08
CA VAL A 56 10.15 -10.01 -2.93
C VAL A 56 8.83 -9.31 -3.23
N TYR A 57 8.13 -9.79 -4.27
CA TYR A 57 6.83 -9.26 -4.66
C TYR A 57 5.69 -10.04 -4.01
N ILE A 58 4.86 -9.34 -3.25
CA ILE A 58 3.60 -9.88 -2.71
C ILE A 58 2.44 -9.19 -3.39
N ARG A 59 1.62 -9.97 -4.10
CA ARG A 59 0.42 -9.49 -4.78
C ARG A 59 -0.82 -9.90 -4.00
N TYR A 60 -1.52 -8.93 -3.42
CA TYR A 60 -2.80 -9.16 -2.78
C TYR A 60 -3.92 -8.83 -3.76
N GLN A 61 -4.66 -9.85 -4.22
CA GLN A 61 -5.99 -9.63 -4.79
C GLN A 61 -6.93 -9.28 -3.64
N SER A 62 -7.47 -8.07 -3.64
CA SER A 62 -8.42 -7.59 -2.63
C SER A 62 -7.84 -7.42 -1.22
N LEU A 63 -7.22 -6.27 -0.94
CA LEU A 63 -6.95 -5.90 0.45
C LEU A 63 -8.23 -5.38 1.12
N LEU A 64 -8.70 -6.21 2.04
CA LEU A 64 -9.90 -6.08 2.84
C LEU A 64 -10.04 -4.72 3.55
N ARG A 65 -11.09 -3.99 3.13
CA ARG A 65 -12.11 -3.29 3.93
C ARG A 65 -11.73 -2.23 4.98
N SER A 66 -10.48 -1.93 5.30
CA SER A 66 -10.21 -0.88 6.30
C SER A 66 -8.79 -0.31 6.30
N THR A 67 -8.69 1.00 6.56
CA THR A 67 -7.45 1.70 7.00
C THR A 67 -6.73 0.99 8.14
N ARG A 68 -7.45 0.24 8.98
CA ARG A 68 -6.91 -0.58 10.07
C ARG A 68 -5.99 -1.70 9.57
N PHE A 69 -6.28 -2.31 8.41
CA PHE A 69 -5.45 -3.37 7.84
C PHE A 69 -4.13 -2.79 7.32
N TRP A 70 -4.20 -1.71 6.53
CA TRP A 70 -3.02 -0.98 6.06
C TRP A 70 -2.09 -0.55 7.21
N ARG A 71 -2.67 0.00 8.29
CA ARG A 71 -1.89 0.40 9.46
C ARG A 71 -1.24 -0.79 10.19
N LYS A 72 -1.88 -1.95 10.22
CA LYS A 72 -1.32 -3.18 10.80
C LYS A 72 -0.19 -3.75 9.93
N SER A 73 -0.43 -3.90 8.62
CA SER A 73 0.58 -4.40 7.68
C SER A 73 1.86 -3.57 7.70
N SER A 74 1.74 -2.24 7.82
CA SER A 74 2.91 -1.35 7.91
C SER A 74 3.57 -1.27 9.29
N SER A 75 2.98 -1.84 10.35
CA SER A 75 3.52 -1.73 11.73
C SER A 75 4.17 -3.00 12.25
N GLU A 76 3.80 -4.19 11.75
CA GLU A 76 4.18 -5.44 12.42
C GLU A 76 5.38 -6.17 11.78
N LYS A 77 5.40 -6.50 10.48
CA LYS A 77 6.47 -7.39 9.93
C LYS A 77 6.83 -7.26 8.45
N SER A 78 6.12 -6.47 7.64
CA SER A 78 6.38 -6.39 6.19
C SER A 78 6.12 -4.98 5.67
N VAL A 79 7.06 -4.08 5.97
CA VAL A 79 6.98 -2.70 5.50
C VAL A 79 7.33 -2.65 4.00
N PRO A 80 6.40 -2.21 3.12
CA PRO A 80 6.66 -2.21 1.69
C PRO A 80 7.63 -1.09 1.31
N TYR A 81 8.64 -1.46 0.51
CA TYR A 81 9.56 -0.52 -0.13
C TYR A 81 8.90 0.16 -1.33
N LYS A 82 8.02 -0.57 -2.03
CA LYS A 82 7.22 -0.06 -3.13
C LYS A 82 5.79 -0.55 -3.01
N ILE A 83 4.85 0.29 -3.43
CA ILE A 83 3.42 -0.02 -3.49
C ILE A 83 2.96 0.24 -4.93
N ASP A 84 2.55 -0.82 -5.63
CA ASP A 84 1.97 -0.73 -6.95
C ASP A 84 0.45 -0.85 -6.86
N ILE A 85 -0.24 0.09 -7.49
CA ILE A 85 -1.70 0.16 -7.52
C ILE A 85 -2.17 -0.38 -8.86
N GLY A 86 -2.79 -1.55 -8.84
CA GLY A 86 -3.31 -2.21 -10.02
C GLY A 86 -4.72 -1.76 -10.43
N SER A 87 -5.25 -2.45 -11.44
CA SER A 87 -6.60 -2.24 -11.94
C SER A 87 -7.66 -2.73 -10.94
N CYS A 88 -8.91 -2.32 -11.18
CA CYS A 88 -10.08 -2.86 -10.49
C CYS A 88 -10.56 -4.11 -11.25
N ILE A 89 -10.45 -5.28 -10.62
CA ILE A 89 -10.80 -6.56 -11.25
C ILE A 89 -12.29 -6.82 -11.05
N PHE A 90 -13.10 -6.62 -12.10
CA PHE A 90 -14.55 -6.87 -12.03
C PHE A 90 -14.95 -8.34 -12.21
N SER A 91 -14.08 -9.18 -12.76
CA SER A 91 -14.35 -10.61 -12.87
C SER A 91 -13.89 -11.34 -11.61
N GLN A 92 -14.83 -11.72 -10.75
CA GLN A 92 -14.63 -12.97 -10.03
C GLN A 92 -14.71 -14.09 -11.06
N THR A 93 -13.59 -14.41 -11.70
CA THR A 93 -13.45 -15.72 -12.32
C THR A 93 -13.42 -16.69 -11.16
N LYS A 94 -14.59 -17.15 -10.72
CA LYS A 94 -14.70 -18.41 -10.00
C LYS A 94 -14.02 -19.41 -10.93
N ARG A 95 -12.82 -19.84 -10.60
CA ARG A 95 -12.26 -21.05 -11.21
C ARG A 95 -13.28 -22.13 -10.89
N SER A 96 -13.97 -22.58 -11.93
CA SER A 96 -14.94 -23.67 -11.89
C SER A 96 -14.31 -24.94 -11.36
#